data_AF-A0A560RJI9-F1
#
_entry.id   AF-A0A560RJI9-F1
#
_cell.length_a   1.000
_cell.length_b   1.000
_cell.length_c   1.000
_cell.angle_alpha   90.00
_cell.angle_beta   90.00
_cell.angle_gamma   90.00
#
_symmetry.space_group_name_H-M   'P 1'
#
loop_
_entity.id
_entity.type
_entity.pdbx_description
1 polymer ?
#
loop_
_entity_poly.entity_id
_entity_poly.type
_entity_poly.pdbx_seq_one_letter_code
_entity_poly.pdbx_strand_id
1 'polypeptide(L)'
;MLELSAKQLEQLDHIRQDEVIDKLLLEVRQQDPAWFAKVGEPKASAYLRQLRDEAEAFGVVAPEETELFMRYGLYKPGFQTSPGFVEWMQRPVADTPEQRFRDYDSVMQYIDALKEWPRAR
;
A
#
# COMPACT_ATOMS: atom_id res chain seq x y z
N MET A 1 21.62 -20.78 -21.54
CA MET A 1 20.42 -20.09 -21.05
C MET A 1 20.26 -20.53 -19.61
N LEU A 2 20.50 -19.65 -18.64
CA LEU A 2 20.35 -19.99 -17.22
C LEU A 2 18.89 -19.73 -16.85
N GLU A 3 18.08 -20.79 -16.78
CA GLU A 3 16.71 -20.69 -16.27
C GLU A 3 16.76 -20.76 -14.73
N LEU A 4 16.12 -19.78 -14.09
CA LEU A 4 16.00 -19.74 -12.64
C LEU A 4 15.00 -20.81 -12.19
N SER A 5 15.33 -21.54 -11.13
CA SER A 5 14.39 -22.46 -10.49
C SER A 5 13.23 -21.70 -9.84
N ALA A 6 12.07 -22.35 -9.67
CA ALA A 6 10.91 -21.76 -8.98
C ALA A 6 11.26 -21.17 -7.60
N LYS A 7 12.13 -21.85 -6.85
CA LYS A 7 12.63 -21.38 -5.55
C LYS A 7 13.49 -20.11 -5.66
N GLN A 8 14.28 -19.98 -6.72
CA GLN A 8 15.07 -18.77 -6.96
C GLN A 8 14.19 -17.60 -7.42
N LEU A 9 13.12 -17.87 -8.17
CA LEU A 9 12.13 -16.85 -8.54
C LEU A 9 11.39 -16.33 -7.30
N GLU A 10 10.98 -17.22 -6.41
CA GLU A 10 10.33 -16.85 -5.14
C GLU A 10 11.25 -16.02 -4.24
N GLN A 11 12.53 -16.40 -4.13
CA GLN A 11 13.53 -15.61 -3.40
C GLN A 11 13.76 -14.23 -4.01
N LEU A 12 13.80 -14.13 -5.35
CA LEU A 12 13.95 -12.84 -6.03
C LEU A 12 12.73 -11.95 -5.81
N ASP A 13 11.53 -12.52 -5.81
CA ASP A 13 10.33 -11.74 -5.56
C ASP A 13 10.29 -11.21 -4.12
N HIS A 14 10.70 -12.03 -3.14
CA HIS A 14 10.85 -11.57 -1.76
C HIS A 14 11.89 -10.43 -1.63
N ILE A 15 13.04 -10.54 -2.30
CA ILE A 15 14.06 -9.48 -2.31
C ILE A 15 13.48 -8.19 -2.91
N ARG A 16 12.78 -8.30 -4.05
CA ARG A 16 12.16 -7.14 -4.70
C ARG A 16 11.11 -6.47 -3.81
N GLN A 17 10.33 -7.27 -3.07
CA GLN A 17 9.35 -6.72 -2.13
C GLN A 17 10.01 -6.01 -0.94
N ASP A 18 11.11 -6.53 -0.42
CA ASP A 18 11.90 -5.85 0.62
C ASP A 18 12.48 -4.51 0.10
N GLU A 19 12.92 -4.45 -1.17
CA GLU A 19 13.39 -3.21 -1.80
C GLU A 19 12.30 -2.11 -1.85
N VAL A 20 11.03 -2.48 -2.02
CA VAL A 20 9.91 -1.53 -1.98
C VAL A 20 9.76 -0.93 -0.59
N ILE A 21 9.88 -1.75 0.47
CA ILE A 21 9.80 -1.26 1.85
C ILE A 21 10.94 -0.27 2.13
N ASP A 22 12.16 -0.61 1.74
CA ASP A 22 13.33 0.27 1.92
C ASP A 22 13.18 1.59 1.17
N LYS A 23 12.70 1.54 -0.08
CA LYS A 23 12.34 2.73 -0.87
C LYS A 23 11.33 3.61 -0.14
N LEU A 24 10.23 3.04 0.35
CA LEU A 24 9.20 3.80 1.06
C LEU A 24 9.72 4.41 2.37
N LEU A 25 10.56 3.70 3.13
CA LEU A 25 11.18 4.23 4.34
C LEU A 25 12.10 5.43 4.03
N LEU A 26 12.87 5.36 2.94
CA LEU A 26 13.71 6.47 2.48
C LEU A 26 12.86 7.69 2.10
N GLU A 27 11.76 7.49 1.38
CA GLU A 27 10.85 8.59 1.01
C GLU A 27 10.19 9.23 2.24
N VAL A 28 9.71 8.44 3.19
CA VAL A 28 9.13 8.96 4.44
C VAL A 28 10.16 9.75 5.24
N ARG A 29 11.40 9.27 5.32
CA ARG A 29 12.49 10.00 5.98
C ARG A 29 12.78 11.36 5.31
N GLN A 30 12.65 11.44 4.00
CA GLN A 30 12.85 12.70 3.26
C GLN A 30 11.67 13.67 3.45
N GLN A 31 10.44 13.16 3.50
CA GLN A 31 9.23 13.97 3.60
C GLN A 31 8.91 14.42 5.02
N ASP A 32 9.06 13.54 6.01
CA ASP A 32 8.81 13.84 7.42
C ASP A 32 9.89 13.20 8.34
N PRO A 33 11.08 13.83 8.42
CA PRO A 33 12.17 13.34 9.24
C PRO A 33 11.83 13.36 10.75
N ALA A 34 10.94 14.25 11.19
CA ALA A 34 10.56 14.37 12.60
C ALA A 34 9.66 13.20 13.03
N TRP A 35 8.70 12.81 12.20
CA TRP A 35 7.92 11.59 12.39
C TRP A 35 8.82 10.36 12.40
N PHE A 36 9.75 10.27 11.44
CA PHE A 36 10.64 9.10 11.34
C PHE A 36 11.54 8.96 12.58
N ALA A 37 12.07 10.08 13.10
CA ALA A 37 12.86 10.09 14.33
C ALA A 37 12.03 9.66 15.57
N LYS A 38 10.73 9.98 15.59
CA LYS A 38 9.82 9.61 16.69
C LYS A 38 9.40 8.14 16.64
N VAL A 39 9.08 7.62 15.46
CA VAL A 39 8.60 6.24 15.28
C VAL A 39 9.76 5.26 15.30
N GLY A 40 10.86 5.61 14.65
CA GLY A 40 12.04 4.77 14.47
C GLY A 40 11.88 3.76 13.33
N GLU A 41 13.01 3.47 12.68
CA GLU A 41 13.09 2.58 11.51
C GLU A 41 12.51 1.18 11.74
N PRO A 42 12.77 0.48 12.87
CA PRO A 42 12.24 -0.87 13.07
C PRO A 42 10.71 -0.92 13.11
N LYS A 43 10.07 0.08 13.72
CA LYS A 43 8.60 0.13 13.81
C LYS A 43 7.97 0.52 12.47
N ALA A 44 8.58 1.45 11.76
CA ALA A 44 8.10 1.85 10.43
C ALA A 44 8.24 0.68 9.43
N SER A 45 9.35 -0.06 9.46
CA SER A 45 9.54 -1.26 8.62
C SER A 45 8.52 -2.35 8.97
N ALA A 46 8.32 -2.64 10.26
CA ALA A 46 7.32 -3.61 10.69
C ALA A 46 5.90 -3.23 10.25
N TYR A 47 5.56 -1.94 10.30
CA TYR A 47 4.27 -1.43 9.84
C TYR A 47 4.08 -1.63 8.32
N LEU A 48 5.10 -1.36 7.51
CA LEU A 48 5.04 -1.59 6.06
C LEU A 48 4.94 -3.08 5.71
N ARG A 49 5.67 -3.95 6.42
CA ARG A 49 5.52 -5.41 6.28
C ARG A 49 4.09 -5.85 6.59
N GLN A 50 3.51 -5.34 7.67
CA GLN A 50 2.11 -5.64 8.01
C GLN A 50 1.15 -5.17 6.90
N LEU A 51 1.32 -3.96 6.38
CA LEU A 51 0.47 -3.45 5.29
C LEU A 51 0.57 -4.30 4.02
N ARG A 52 1.77 -4.82 3.70
CA ARG A 52 1.96 -5.76 2.59
C ARG A 52 1.20 -7.06 2.84
N ASP A 53 1.39 -7.68 4.01
CA ASP A 53 0.73 -8.94 4.35
C ASP A 53 -0.81 -8.78 4.36
N GLU A 54 -1.31 -7.61 4.76
CA GLU A 54 -2.73 -7.26 4.67
C GLU A 54 -3.19 -7.07 3.21
N ALA A 55 -2.39 -6.43 2.35
CA ALA A 55 -2.68 -6.32 0.91
C ALA A 55 -2.83 -7.70 0.27
N GLU A 56 -1.91 -8.62 0.57
CA GLU A 56 -1.96 -10.01 0.13
C GLU A 56 -3.22 -10.73 0.64
N ALA A 57 -3.63 -10.49 1.89
CA ALA A 57 -4.86 -11.06 2.45
C ALA A 57 -6.12 -10.55 1.72
N PHE A 58 -6.10 -9.34 1.16
CA PHE A 58 -7.14 -8.83 0.29
C PHE A 58 -7.00 -9.31 -1.17
N GLY A 59 -5.94 -10.02 -1.52
CA GLY A 59 -5.64 -10.50 -2.87
C GLY A 59 -4.94 -9.48 -3.75
N VAL A 60 -4.39 -8.41 -3.18
CA VAL A 60 -3.61 -7.37 -3.89
C VAL A 60 -2.14 -7.79 -3.91
N VAL A 61 -1.76 -8.55 -4.94
CA VAL A 61 -0.42 -9.20 -5.01
C VAL A 61 0.46 -8.64 -6.13
N ALA A 62 -0.13 -7.89 -7.08
CA ALA A 62 0.64 -7.23 -8.13
C ALA A 62 1.57 -6.17 -7.50
N PRO A 63 2.88 -6.19 -7.73
CA PRO A 63 3.81 -5.40 -6.90
C PRO A 63 3.64 -3.88 -6.97
N GLU A 64 3.20 -3.35 -8.12
CA GLU A 64 2.84 -1.93 -8.24
C GLU A 64 1.62 -1.58 -7.37
N GLU A 65 0.64 -2.49 -7.29
CA GLU A 65 -0.58 -2.32 -6.51
C GLU A 65 -0.32 -2.51 -5.02
N THR A 66 0.55 -3.44 -4.65
CA THR A 66 1.01 -3.62 -3.27
C THR A 66 1.80 -2.41 -2.80
N GLU A 67 2.67 -1.83 -3.64
CA GLU A 67 3.34 -0.55 -3.33
C GLU A 67 2.31 0.56 -3.13
N LEU A 68 1.33 0.69 -4.02
CA LEU A 68 0.26 1.69 -3.91
C LEU A 68 -0.56 1.52 -2.62
N PHE A 69 -0.88 0.27 -2.24
CA PHE A 69 -1.56 -0.06 -0.98
C PHE A 69 -0.77 0.39 0.24
N MET A 70 0.53 0.09 0.27
CA MET A 70 1.40 0.52 1.37
C MET A 70 1.51 2.06 1.45
N ARG A 71 1.64 2.74 0.30
CA ARG A 71 1.63 4.21 0.24
C ARG A 71 0.34 4.79 0.78
N TYR A 72 -0.79 4.22 0.38
CA TYR A 72 -2.09 4.64 0.88
C TYR A 72 -2.21 4.42 2.39
N GLY A 73 -1.67 3.32 2.92
CA GLY A 73 -1.60 3.05 4.37
C GLY A 73 -0.74 4.06 5.15
N LEU A 74 0.36 4.53 4.57
CA LEU A 74 1.16 5.63 5.14
C LEU A 74 0.37 6.95 5.17
N TYR A 75 -0.40 7.23 4.12
CA TYR A 75 -1.21 8.45 4.00
C TYR A 75 -2.48 8.42 4.88
N LYS A 76 -3.15 7.27 4.96
CA LYS A 76 -4.35 7.01 5.76
C LYS A 76 -4.14 5.80 6.68
N PRO A 77 -3.46 5.96 7.83
CA PRO A 77 -3.19 4.86 8.74
C PRO A 77 -4.46 4.11 9.18
N GLY A 78 -4.46 2.79 8.98
CA GLY A 78 -5.53 1.89 9.43
C GLY A 78 -6.74 1.78 8.49
N PHE A 79 -6.70 2.40 7.30
CA PHE A 79 -7.80 2.34 6.31
C PHE A 79 -8.27 0.92 6.01
N GLN A 80 -7.35 -0.03 5.98
CA GLN A 80 -7.58 -1.41 5.60
C GLN A 80 -8.43 -2.20 6.61
N THR A 81 -8.55 -1.67 7.83
CA THR A 81 -9.42 -2.20 8.88
C THR A 81 -10.76 -1.47 8.98
N SER A 82 -10.95 -0.42 8.19
CA SER A 82 -12.19 0.35 8.21
C SER A 82 -13.33 -0.46 7.58
N PRO A 83 -14.56 -0.41 8.15
CA PRO A 83 -15.70 -1.14 7.59
C PRO A 83 -15.97 -0.80 6.12
N GLY A 84 -15.89 0.48 5.76
CA GLY A 84 -16.14 0.93 4.38
C GLY A 84 -15.13 0.40 3.36
N PHE A 85 -13.85 0.29 3.74
CA PHE A 85 -12.84 -0.33 2.88
C PHE A 85 -13.10 -1.83 2.71
N VAL A 86 -13.36 -2.54 3.81
CA VAL A 86 -13.60 -3.98 3.79
C VAL A 86 -14.83 -4.31 2.94
N GLU A 87 -15.93 -3.60 3.14
CA GLU A 87 -17.16 -3.74 2.33
C GLU A 87 -16.89 -3.47 0.85
N TRP A 88 -16.11 -2.43 0.53
CA TRP A 88 -15.72 -2.13 -0.85
C TRP A 88 -14.92 -3.26 -1.49
N MET A 89 -13.91 -3.76 -0.79
CA MET A 89 -13.06 -4.86 -1.28
C MET A 89 -13.82 -6.18 -1.40
N GLN A 90 -14.91 -6.38 -0.68
CA GLN A 90 -15.72 -7.61 -0.71
C GLN A 90 -16.96 -7.52 -1.62
N ARG A 91 -17.15 -6.40 -2.34
CA ARG A 91 -18.31 -6.18 -3.21
C ARG A 91 -18.47 -7.31 -4.25
N PRO A 92 -19.69 -7.80 -4.53
CA PRO A 92 -19.94 -8.94 -5.42
C PRO A 92 -19.93 -8.51 -6.89
N VAL A 93 -18.76 -8.15 -7.39
CA VAL A 93 -18.53 -7.71 -8.78
C VAL A 93 -17.49 -8.61 -9.44
N ALA A 94 -17.40 -8.57 -10.78
CA ALA A 94 -16.45 -9.35 -11.55
C ALA A 94 -15.00 -8.80 -11.54
N ASP A 95 -14.76 -7.72 -10.80
CA ASP A 95 -13.45 -7.07 -10.73
C ASP A 95 -12.44 -7.90 -9.93
N THR A 96 -11.18 -7.83 -10.35
CA THR A 96 -10.08 -8.40 -9.56
C THR A 96 -9.91 -7.60 -8.25
N PRO A 97 -9.31 -8.20 -7.20
CA PRO A 97 -8.96 -7.45 -5.99
C PRO A 97 -8.17 -6.17 -6.26
N GLU A 98 -7.18 -6.22 -7.16
CA GLU A 98 -6.37 -5.07 -7.56
C GLU A 98 -7.23 -3.97 -8.19
N GLN A 99 -8.16 -4.34 -9.08
CA GLN A 99 -9.05 -3.36 -9.69
C GLN A 99 -9.96 -2.71 -8.64
N ARG A 100 -10.47 -3.48 -7.67
CA ARG A 100 -11.27 -2.94 -6.56
C ARG A 100 -10.46 -1.96 -5.72
N PHE A 101 -9.19 -2.26 -5.44
CA PHE A 101 -8.30 -1.37 -4.71
C PHE A 101 -7.99 -0.09 -5.50
N ARG A 102 -7.65 -0.18 -6.79
CA ARG A 102 -7.42 1.00 -7.64
C ARG A 102 -8.63 1.92 -7.71
N ASP A 103 -9.81 1.35 -7.85
CA ASP A 103 -11.06 2.12 -7.86
C ASP A 103 -11.27 2.82 -6.51
N TYR A 104 -11.00 2.11 -5.41
CA TYR A 104 -11.11 2.67 -4.06
C TYR A 104 -10.17 3.87 -3.89
N ASP A 105 -8.88 3.70 -4.21
CA ASP A 105 -7.88 4.75 -4.11
C ASP A 105 -8.26 5.98 -4.97
N SER A 106 -8.67 5.74 -6.22
CA SER A 106 -9.12 6.80 -7.13
C SER A 106 -10.32 7.59 -6.57
N VAL A 107 -11.31 6.89 -6.01
CA VAL A 107 -12.49 7.53 -5.40
C VAL A 107 -12.10 8.33 -4.15
N MET A 108 -11.21 7.81 -3.31
CA MET A 108 -10.79 8.49 -2.09
C MET A 108 -9.93 9.73 -2.40
N GLN A 109 -9.05 9.65 -3.40
CA GLN A 109 -8.31 10.82 -3.90
C GLN A 109 -9.26 11.90 -4.42
N TYR A 110 -10.30 11.52 -5.18
CA TYR A 110 -11.32 12.46 -5.63
C TYR A 110 -12.08 13.10 -4.45
N ILE A 111 -12.49 12.31 -3.46
CA ILE A 111 -13.20 12.80 -2.27
C ILE A 111 -12.31 13.77 -1.47
N ASP A 112 -11.02 13.47 -1.31
CA ASP A 112 -10.10 14.36 -0.60
C ASP A 112 -9.86 15.66 -1.38
N ALA A 113 -9.70 15.60 -2.70
CA ALA A 113 -9.61 16.78 -3.55
C ALA A 113 -10.86 17.68 -3.45
N LEU A 114 -12.06 17.10 -3.33
CA LEU A 114 -13.29 17.86 -3.12
C LEU A 114 -13.34 18.58 -1.76
N LYS A 115 -12.70 18.04 -0.71
CA LYS A 115 -12.65 18.70 0.61
C LYS A 115 -11.74 19.93 0.58
N GLU A 116 -10.69 19.88 -0.22
CA GLU A 116 -9.73 20.97 -0.41
C GLU A 116 -10.23 22.02 -1.40
N TRP A 117 -11.26 21.70 -2.18
CA TRP A 117 -11.83 22.63 -3.16
C TRP A 117 -12.34 23.91 -2.47
N PRO A 118 -11.88 25.10 -2.88
CA PRO A 118 -12.39 26.34 -2.32
C PRO A 118 -13.87 26.46 -2.63
N ARG A 119 -14.71 26.40 -1.59
CA ARG A 119 -16.14 26.68 -1.72
C ARG A 119 -16.28 28.13 -2.19
N ALA A 120 -16.57 28.32 -3.48
CA ALA A 120 -16.92 29.61 -4.01
C ALA A 120 -18.04 30.19 -3.13
N ARG A 121 -17.78 31.37 -2.56
CA ARG A 121 -18.80 32.18 -1.87
C ARG A 121 -19.70 32.85 -2.89
#